data_AF-A0A934HZU1-F1
#
_entry.id   AF-A0A934HZU1-F1
#
_cell.length_a   1.000
_cell.length_b   1.000
_cell.length_c   1.000
_cell.angle_alpha   90.00
_cell.angle_beta   90.00
_cell.angle_gamma   90.00
#
_symmetry.space_group_name_H-M   'P 1'
#
loop_
_entity.id
_entity.type
_entity.pdbx_description
1 polymer ?
#
loop_
_entity_poly.entity_id
_entity_poly.type
_entity_poly.pdbx_seq_one_letter_code
_entity_poly.pdbx_strand_id
1 'polypeptide(L)' 'MSELEDLLKDVNTLRENLEQLIELKEGNLIDSEVVTASKILNAALNQYNKFINDKIKK' A
#
# COMPACT_ATOMS: atom_id res chain seq x y z
N MET A 1 12.27 15.31 4.63
CA MET A 1 11.01 14.86 4.01
C MET A 1 9.93 14.96 5.06
N SER A 2 8.71 15.32 4.65
CA SER A 2 7.57 15.36 5.57
C SER A 2 7.06 13.94 5.83
N GLU A 3 6.45 13.71 6.98
CA GLU A 3 5.81 12.42 7.35
C GLU A 3 4.82 11.94 6.27
N LEU A 4 4.21 12.87 5.52
CA LEU A 4 3.33 12.55 4.39
C LEU A 4 4.09 12.03 3.17
N GLU A 5 5.24 12.61 2.86
CA GLU A 5 6.08 12.17 1.75
C GLU A 5 6.64 10.77 2.00
N ASP A 6 7.05 10.48 3.23
CA ASP A 6 7.52 9.15 3.63
C ASP A 6 6.39 8.12 3.51
N LEU A 7 5.19 8.44 4.00
CA LEU A 7 4.02 7.57 3.89
C LEU A 7 3.61 7.32 2.43
N LEU A 8 3.67 8.33 1.57
CA LEU A 8 3.40 8.19 0.15
C LEU A 8 4.45 7.31 -0.54
N LYS A 9 5.72 7.45 -0.17
CA LYS A 9 6.81 6.62 -0.67
C LYS A 9 6.59 5.15 -0.30
N ASP A 10 6.22 4.87 0.95
CA ASP A 10 5.95 3.51 1.41
C ASP A 10 4.76 2.88 0.64
N VAL A 11 3.69 3.63 0.42
CA VAL A 11 2.55 3.17 -0.40
C VAL A 11 2.99 2.82 -1.83
N ASN A 12 3.83 3.65 -2.44
CA ASN A 12 4.33 3.40 -3.79
C ASN A 12 5.21 2.15 -3.85
N THR A 13 6.13 1.98 -2.90
CA THR A 13 6.97 0.77 -2.82
C THR A 13 6.13 -0.48 -2.57
N LEU A 14 5.13 -0.42 -1.70
CA LEU A 14 4.22 -1.56 -1.44
C LEU A 14 3.40 -1.92 -2.67
N ARG A 15 2.95 -0.93 -3.46
CA ARG A 15 2.25 -1.15 -4.73
C ARG A 15 3.13 -1.86 -5.74
N GLU A 16 4.35 -1.39 -5.95
CA GLU A 16 5.31 -1.99 -6.90
C GLU A 16 5.65 -3.43 -6.50
N ASN A 17 5.88 -3.68 -5.21
CA ASN A 17 6.14 -5.02 -4.71
C ASN A 17 4.95 -5.96 -4.90
N LEU A 18 3.72 -5.47 -4.73
CA LEU A 18 2.51 -6.26 -4.98
C LEU A 18 2.34 -6.58 -6.47
N GLU A 19 2.59 -5.61 -7.36
CA GLU A 19 2.54 -5.82 -8.81
C GLU A 19 3.55 -6.89 -9.25
N GLN A 20 4.80 -6.80 -8.80
CA GLN A 20 5.82 -7.81 -9.05
C GLN A 20 5.44 -9.18 -8.48
N LEU A 21 4.85 -9.22 -7.29
CA LEU A 21 4.43 -10.48 -6.68
C LEU A 21 3.27 -11.13 -7.47
N ILE A 22 2.32 -10.33 -7.96
CA ILE A 22 1.24 -10.83 -8.82
C ILE A 22 1.81 -11.42 -10.11
N GLU A 23 2.77 -10.75 -10.75
CA GLU A 23 3.46 -11.27 -11.94
C GLU A 23 4.21 -12.57 -11.65
N LEU A 24 4.97 -12.64 -10.55
CA LEU A 24 5.69 -13.83 -10.11
C LEU A 24 4.78 -15.02 -9.80
N LYS A 25 3.55 -14.75 -9.35
CA LYS A 25 2.54 -15.77 -9.08
C LYS A 25 1.61 -16.03 -10.27
N GLU A 26 2.02 -15.61 -11.47
CA GLU A 26 1.27 -15.83 -12.73
C GLU A 26 -0.17 -15.28 -12.69
N GLY A 27 -0.38 -14.18 -11.97
CA GLY A 27 -1.70 -13.58 -11.79
C GLY A 27 -2.59 -14.29 -10.76
N ASN A 28 -2.05 -15.20 -9.96
CA ASN A 28 -2.83 -15.89 -8.91
C ASN A 28 -3.15 -14.95 -7.73
N LEU A 29 -4.26 -14.23 -7.84
CA LEU A 29 -4.70 -13.26 -6.83
C LEU A 29 -5.15 -13.88 -5.50
N ILE A 30 -5.44 -15.18 -5.48
CA ILE A 30 -5.81 -15.90 -4.25
C ILE A 30 -4.61 -16.56 -3.57
N ASP A 31 -3.41 -16.42 -4.14
CA ASP A 31 -2.17 -16.84 -3.50
C ASP A 31 -2.03 -16.15 -2.13
N SER A 32 -1.64 -16.92 -1.13
CA SER A 32 -1.59 -16.44 0.25
C SER A 32 -0.62 -15.26 0.44
N GLU A 33 0.47 -15.21 -0.34
CA GLU A 33 1.43 -14.11 -0.29
C GLU A 33 0.85 -12.86 -0.95
N VAL A 34 0.20 -13.02 -2.11
CA VAL A 34 -0.49 -11.92 -2.81
C VAL A 34 -1.58 -11.31 -1.95
N VAL A 35 -2.41 -12.15 -1.31
CA VAL A 35 -3.44 -11.70 -0.37
C VAL A 35 -2.83 -10.97 0.83
N THR A 36 -1.71 -11.47 1.37
CA THR A 36 -1.04 -10.85 2.51
C THR A 36 -0.44 -9.50 2.14
N ALA A 37 0.28 -9.41 1.02
CA ALA A 37 0.82 -8.16 0.49
C ALA A 37 -0.29 -7.14 0.20
N SER A 38 -1.42 -7.59 -0.36
CA SER A 38 -2.60 -6.74 -0.60
C SER A 38 -3.18 -6.15 0.69
N LYS A 39 -3.25 -6.95 1.76
CA LYS A 39 -3.71 -6.48 3.09
C LYS A 39 -2.75 -5.44 3.69
N ILE A 40 -1.45 -5.62 3.53
CA ILE A 40 -0.43 -4.67 4.00
C ILE A 40 -0.56 -3.33 3.25
N LEU A 41 -0.65 -3.37 1.92
CA LEU A 41 -0.86 -2.16 1.11
C LEU A 41 -2.16 -1.44 1.51
N ASN A 42 -3.26 -2.18 1.71
CA ASN A 42 -4.52 -1.61 2.15
C ASN A 42 -4.41 -0.92 3.52
N ALA A 43 -3.66 -1.49 4.46
CA ALA A 43 -3.42 -0.87 5.75
C ALA A 43 -2.64 0.46 5.62
N ALA A 44 -1.61 0.50 4.78
CA ALA A 44 -0.84 1.72 4.50
C ALA A 44 -1.71 2.80 3.83
N LEU A 45 -2.55 2.42 2.85
CA LEU A 45 -3.51 3.34 2.21
C LEU A 45 -4.50 3.92 3.21
N ASN A 46 -5.01 3.11 4.13
CA ASN A 46 -5.91 3.60 5.19
C ASN A 46 -5.22 4.60 6.12
N GLN A 47 -3.95 4.39 6.46
CA GLN A 47 -3.16 5.35 7.24
C GLN A 47 -2.98 6.66 6.48
N TYR A 48 -2.64 6.59 5.19
CA TYR A 48 -2.51 7.77 4.31
C TYR A 48 -3.81 8.56 4.24
N ASN A 49 -4.93 7.88 3.98
CA ASN A 49 -6.24 8.50 3.89
C ASN A 49 -6.64 9.16 5.22
N LYS A 50 -6.33 8.51 6.36
CA LYS A 50 -6.57 9.09 7.68
C LYS A 50 -5.76 10.38 7.89
N PHE A 51 -4.46 10.35 7.58
CA PHE A 51 -3.59 11.50 7.71
C PHE A 51 -4.08 12.70 6.87
N ILE A 52 -4.44 12.44 5.61
CA ILE A 52 -5.00 13.47 4.72
C ILE A 52 -6.31 14.02 5.27
N ASN A 53 -7.23 13.15 5.70
CA ASN A 53 -8.50 13.57 6.29
C ASN A 53 -8.31 14.43 7.55
N ASP A 54 -7.36 14.08 8.42
CA ASP A 54 -7.06 14.83 9.65
C ASP A 54 -6.44 16.21 9.33
N LYS A 55 -5.72 16.35 8.22
CA LYS A 55 -5.19 17.63 7.74
C LYS A 55 -6.22 18.51 7.04
N ILE A 56 -7.18 17.92 6.31
CA ILE A 56 -8.21 18.67 5.56
C ILE A 56 -9.36 19.11 6.47
N LYS A 57 -9.68 18.34 7.52
CA LYS A 57 -10.77 18.68 8.47
C LYS A 57 -10.37 19.70 9.55
N LYS A 58 -9.18 20.29 9.45
CA LYS A 58 -8.66 21.32 10.38
C LYS A 58 -8.67 22.68 9.71
#